data_AF-A0A918VP35-F1
#
_entry.id   AF-A0A918VP35-F1
#
_cell.length_a   1.000
_cell.length_b   1.000
_cell.length_c   1.000
_cell.angle_alpha   90.00
_cell.angle_beta   90.00
_cell.angle_gamma   90.00
#
_symmetry.space_group_name_H-M   'P 1'
#
loop_
_entity.id
_entity.type
_entity.pdbx_description
1 polymer ?
#
loop_
_entity_poly.entity_id
_entity_poly.type
_entity_poly.pdbx_seq_one_letter_code
_entity_poly.pdbx_strand_id
1 'polypeptide(L)'
;MAQGGDEHVERLIRELLGTGEMNADSVADLERMRAENEAGTLDEDDRAYLEAFHQRIMASRAGAPIGEADLESSETGTAPVDHQDAGAGGDTAAARIAELEAELAAALARAEAAEAELERLRSLTDKATE
;
A
#
# COMPACT_ATOMS: atom_id res chain seq x y z
N MET A 1 -8.34 3.00 37.20
CA MET A 1 -7.00 2.97 36.61
C MET A 1 -7.22 2.57 35.17
N ALA A 2 -7.08 3.49 34.21
CA ALA A 2 -7.25 3.18 32.80
C ALA A 2 -5.94 2.55 32.32
N GLN A 3 -5.85 1.23 32.40
CA GLN A 3 -4.83 0.44 31.71
C GLN A 3 -5.60 -0.52 30.82
N GLY A 4 -5.37 -0.43 29.51
CA GLY A 4 -6.02 -1.35 28.58
C GLY A 4 -5.78 -1.07 27.11
N GLY A 5 -4.80 -0.23 26.75
CA GLY A 5 -4.23 -0.30 25.42
C GLY A 5 -3.14 -1.35 25.42
N ASP A 6 -3.19 -2.28 24.47
CA ASP A 6 -2.16 -3.29 24.30
C ASP A 6 -0.88 -2.57 23.82
N GLU A 7 0.13 -2.49 24.68
CA GLU A 7 1.42 -1.85 24.36
C GLU A 7 2.09 -2.55 23.15
N HIS A 8 1.76 -3.82 22.91
CA HIS A 8 2.24 -4.53 21.74
C HIS A 8 1.67 -3.93 20.45
N VAL A 9 0.37 -3.66 20.43
CA VAL A 9 -0.35 -3.06 19.29
C VAL A 9 0.19 -1.68 18.99
N GLU A 10 0.37 -0.85 20.03
CA GLU A 10 0.88 0.50 19.85
C GLU A 10 2.31 0.50 19.26
N ARG A 11 3.14 -0.46 19.67
CA ARG A 11 4.47 -0.66 19.08
C ARG A 11 4.39 -1.05 17.60
N LEU A 12 3.52 -2.00 17.24
CA LEU A 12 3.33 -2.43 15.84
C LEU A 12 2.89 -1.26 14.95
N ILE A 13 1.88 -0.50 15.38
CA ILE A 13 1.37 0.66 14.64
C ILE A 13 2.48 1.70 14.45
N ARG A 14 3.27 1.98 15.48
CA ARG A 14 4.39 2.92 15.39
C ARG A 14 5.48 2.46 14.42
N GLU A 15 5.81 1.17 14.43
CA GLU A 15 6.79 0.58 13.51
C GLU A 15 6.28 0.63 12.07
N LEU A 16 5.00 0.31 11.84
CA LEU A 16 4.33 0.41 10.54
C LEU A 16 4.31 1.84 9.99
N LEU A 17 3.87 2.82 10.78
CA LEU A 17 3.88 4.24 10.40
C LEU A 17 5.30 4.77 10.16
N GLY A 18 6.29 4.26 10.90
CA GLY A 18 7.70 4.60 10.73
C GLY A 18 8.33 4.11 9.43
N THR A 19 7.72 3.13 8.74
CA THR A 19 8.23 2.66 7.44
C THR A 19 8.09 3.70 6.34
N GLY A 20 7.07 4.57 6.40
CA GLY A 20 6.82 5.61 5.40
C GLY A 20 6.39 5.10 4.02
N GLU A 21 6.18 3.79 3.85
CA GLU A 21 5.79 3.16 2.58
C GLU A 21 4.27 3.01 2.41
N MET A 22 3.48 3.52 3.36
CA MET A 22 2.03 3.34 3.42
C MET A 22 1.27 4.46 2.71
N ASN A 23 0.13 4.11 2.10
CA ASN A 23 -0.78 5.10 1.53
C ASN A 23 -1.56 5.84 2.63
N ALA A 24 -2.17 6.97 2.29
CA ALA A 24 -2.90 7.82 3.24
C ALA A 24 -4.09 7.09 3.91
N ASP A 25 -4.77 6.20 3.19
CA ASP A 25 -5.89 5.42 3.74
C ASP A 25 -5.42 4.43 4.80
N SER A 26 -4.33 3.68 4.53
CA SER A 26 -3.72 2.76 5.50
C SER A 26 -3.21 3.47 6.73
N VAL A 27 -2.64 4.68 6.58
CA VAL A 27 -2.23 5.51 7.73
C VAL A 27 -3.45 5.90 8.56
N ALA A 28 -4.56 6.31 7.93
CA ALA A 28 -5.78 6.67 8.63
C ALA A 28 -6.40 5.48 9.38
N ASP A 29 -6.39 4.29 8.77
CA ASP A 29 -6.85 3.06 9.41
C ASP A 29 -5.98 2.69 10.62
N LEU A 30 -4.65 2.82 10.52
CA LEU A 30 -3.74 2.57 11.64
C LEU A 30 -3.94 3.55 12.80
N GLU A 31 -4.16 4.83 12.51
CA GLU A 31 -4.48 5.83 13.53
C GLU A 31 -5.85 5.56 14.17
N ARG A 32 -6.84 5.06 13.41
CA ARG A 32 -8.13 4.62 13.95
C ARG A 32 -7.96 3.43 14.90
N MET A 33 -7.25 2.39 14.47
CA MET A 33 -6.98 1.19 15.28
C MET A 33 -6.16 1.53 16.53
N ARG A 34 -5.26 2.52 16.45
CA ARG A 34 -4.55 3.04 17.61
C ARG A 34 -5.50 3.66 18.63
N ALA A 35 -6.43 4.51 18.18
CA ALA A 35 -7.42 5.13 19.05
C ALA A 35 -8.36 4.09 19.68
N GLU A 36 -8.74 3.06 18.92
CA GLU A 36 -9.53 1.91 19.40
C GLU A 36 -8.74 1.08 20.43
N ASN A 37 -7.43 0.88 20.23
CA ASN A 37 -6.56 0.23 21.19
C ASN A 37 -6.43 1.06 22.48
N GLU A 38 -6.20 2.37 22.39
CA GLU A 38 -6.14 3.27 23.55
C GLU A 38 -7.47 3.28 24.33
N ALA A 39 -8.60 3.14 23.63
CA ALA A 39 -9.93 3.00 24.23
C ALA A 39 -10.20 1.59 24.80
N GLY A 40 -9.35 0.60 24.51
CA GLY A 40 -9.55 -0.80 24.88
C GLY A 40 -10.72 -1.46 24.14
N THR A 41 -11.09 -0.94 22.97
CA THR A 41 -12.20 -1.41 22.13
C THR A 41 -11.73 -2.05 20.82
N LEU A 42 -10.44 -2.25 20.65
CA LEU A 42 -9.89 -2.90 19.46
C LEU A 42 -10.29 -4.38 19.45
N ASP A 43 -10.80 -4.84 18.33
CA ASP A 43 -11.19 -6.23 18.14
C ASP A 43 -9.95 -7.14 17.98
N GLU A 44 -10.09 -8.41 18.39
CA GLU A 44 -9.01 -9.39 18.29
C GLU A 44 -8.61 -9.68 16.83
N ASP A 45 -9.57 -9.58 15.91
CA ASP A 45 -9.34 -9.69 14.46
C ASP A 45 -8.46 -8.54 13.93
N ASP A 46 -8.70 -7.31 14.39
CA ASP A 46 -7.88 -6.16 14.02
C ASP A 46 -6.46 -6.28 14.61
N ARG A 47 -6.33 -6.83 15.82
CA ARG A 47 -5.02 -7.14 16.41
C ARG A 47 -4.25 -8.16 15.55
N ALA A 48 -4.90 -9.26 15.18
CA ALA A 48 -4.29 -10.29 14.33
C ALA A 48 -3.91 -9.73 12.95
N TYR A 49 -4.74 -8.86 12.38
CA TYR A 49 -4.45 -8.16 11.13
C TYR A 49 -3.18 -7.31 11.24
N LEU A 50 -3.02 -6.52 12.32
CA LEU A 50 -1.84 -5.69 12.54
C LEU A 50 -0.55 -6.51 12.64
N GLU A 51 -0.59 -7.64 13.34
CA GLU A 51 0.56 -8.55 13.44
C GLU A 51 0.95 -9.15 12.08
N ALA A 52 -0.01 -9.69 11.34
CA ALA A 52 0.22 -10.26 10.02
C ALA A 52 0.72 -9.21 9.03
N PHE A 53 0.15 -8.01 9.08
CA PHE A 53 0.53 -6.91 8.21
C PHE A 53 1.94 -6.41 8.52
N HIS A 54 2.29 -6.28 9.80
CA HIS A 54 3.65 -5.94 10.22
C HIS A 54 4.68 -6.97 9.76
N GLN A 55 4.40 -8.26 9.94
CA GLN A 55 5.28 -9.32 9.44
C GLN A 55 5.47 -9.24 7.93
N ARG A 56 4.39 -9.01 7.17
CA ARG A 56 4.45 -8.88 5.71
C ARG A 56 5.36 -7.73 5.26
N ILE A 57 5.21 -6.55 5.88
CA ILE A 57 6.01 -5.37 5.54
C ILE A 57 7.48 -5.58 5.90
N MET A 58 7.76 -6.11 7.09
CA MET A 58 9.14 -6.36 7.53
C MET A 58 9.82 -7.48 6.72
N ALA A 59 9.11 -8.55 6.37
CA ALA A 59 9.61 -9.62 5.52
C ALA A 59 9.94 -9.10 4.11
N SER A 60 9.05 -8.29 3.53
CA SER A 60 9.28 -7.63 2.24
C SER A 60 10.53 -6.75 2.26
N ARG A 61 10.77 -6.03 3.35
CA ARG A 61 11.92 -5.13 3.49
C ARG A 61 13.23 -5.86 3.79
N ALA A 62 13.18 -6.98 4.49
CA ALA A 62 14.35 -7.80 4.79
C ALA A 62 14.85 -8.61 3.58
N GLY A 63 14.14 -8.60 2.45
CA GLY A 63 14.43 -9.45 1.30
C GLY A 63 14.30 -10.94 1.62
N ALA A 64 13.60 -11.27 2.72
CA ALA A 64 13.36 -12.64 3.13
C ALA A 64 12.22 -13.20 2.28
N PRO A 65 12.34 -14.42 1.72
CA PRO A 65 11.20 -15.06 1.08
C PRO A 65 10.10 -15.17 2.14
N ILE A 66 8.93 -14.59 1.84
CA ILE A 66 7.76 -14.62 2.71
C ILE A 66 7.30 -16.08 2.78
N GLY A 67 7.83 -16.82 3.75
CA GLY A 67 7.44 -18.20 3.99
C GLY A 67 6.02 -18.20 4.54
N GLU A 68 5.15 -18.99 3.91
CA GLU A 68 3.75 -19.26 4.26
C GLU A 68 3.58 -19.97 5.63
N ALA A 69 4.37 -19.60 6.64
CA ALA A 69 4.29 -20.14 7.97
C ALA A 69 3.63 -19.09 8.87
N ASP A 70 2.31 -19.16 9.01
CA ASP A 70 1.55 -19.10 10.29
C ASP A 70 0.05 -18.79 10.11
N LEU A 71 -0.63 -19.38 9.11
CA LEU A 71 -2.11 -19.40 9.08
C LEU A 71 -2.70 -20.71 9.64
N GLU A 72 -1.89 -21.54 10.29
CA GLU A 72 -2.29 -22.87 10.75
C GLU A 72 -2.45 -22.90 12.28
N SER A 73 -3.44 -22.18 12.81
CA SER A 73 -3.99 -22.44 14.15
C SER A 73 -5.38 -21.80 14.34
N SER A 74 -6.37 -22.33 13.62
CA SER A 74 -7.74 -22.46 14.13
C SER A 74 -8.51 -23.45 13.28
N GLU A 75 -8.42 -24.73 13.70
CA GLU A 75 -9.23 -25.82 13.18
C GLU A 75 -10.71 -25.63 13.58
N THR A 76 -11.59 -25.35 12.61
CA THR A 76 -12.91 -26.01 12.56
C THR A 76 -13.54 -25.87 11.18
N GLY A 77 -13.79 -27.00 10.50
CA GLY A 77 -14.82 -27.09 9.46
C GLY A 77 -14.34 -27.44 8.04
N THR A 78 -14.05 -28.72 7.84
CA THR A 78 -14.21 -29.51 6.59
C THR A 78 -14.71 -28.79 5.32
N ALA A 79 -13.82 -28.61 4.34
CA ALA A 79 -14.05 -28.93 2.93
C ALA A 79 -12.70 -28.97 2.19
N PRO A 80 -12.37 -30.00 1.39
CA PRO A 80 -11.23 -29.95 0.49
C PRO A 80 -11.57 -28.99 -0.65
N VAL A 81 -11.19 -27.73 -0.50
CA VAL A 81 -11.21 -26.80 -1.63
C VAL A 81 -10.00 -27.14 -2.48
N ASP A 82 -10.28 -27.68 -3.67
CA ASP A 82 -9.36 -27.85 -4.78
C ASP A 82 -8.32 -26.72 -4.80
N HIS A 83 -7.10 -27.06 -4.41
CA HIS A 83 -5.93 -26.20 -4.59
C HIS A 83 -5.51 -26.33 -6.07
N GLN A 84 -6.33 -25.78 -6.97
CA GLN A 84 -5.93 -25.56 -8.36
C GLN A 84 -5.23 -24.20 -8.44
N ASP A 85 -3.91 -24.29 -8.37
CA ASP A 85 -2.99 -23.59 -9.27
C ASP A 85 -3.20 -22.06 -9.39
N ALA A 86 -2.74 -21.32 -8.39
CA ALA A 86 -2.45 -19.89 -8.54
C ALA A 86 -1.09 -19.68 -9.24
N GLY A 87 -0.91 -20.29 -10.42
CA GLY A 87 0.32 -20.28 -11.21
C GLY A 87 0.37 -19.26 -12.36
N ALA A 88 -0.60 -18.34 -12.48
CA ALA A 88 -0.78 -17.53 -13.70
C ALA A 88 -1.03 -16.02 -13.48
N GLY A 89 -0.49 -15.42 -12.40
CA GLY A 89 -0.71 -14.00 -12.07
C GLY A 89 0.44 -13.03 -12.41
N GLY A 90 1.68 -13.52 -12.56
CA GLY A 90 2.87 -12.67 -12.68
C GLY A 90 2.98 -11.90 -14.00
N ASP A 91 2.70 -12.57 -15.12
CA ASP A 91 2.75 -11.96 -16.46
C ASP A 91 1.74 -10.83 -16.65
N THR A 92 0.59 -10.91 -15.97
CA THR A 92 -0.47 -9.89 -16.09
C THR A 92 -0.11 -8.62 -15.31
N ALA A 93 0.53 -8.74 -14.14
CA ALA A 93 0.95 -7.58 -13.35
C ALA A 93 2.10 -6.81 -14.03
N ALA A 94 3.10 -7.52 -14.56
CA ALA A 94 4.20 -6.91 -15.30
C ALA A 94 3.70 -6.22 -16.58
N ALA A 95 2.75 -6.82 -17.30
CA ALA A 95 2.13 -6.20 -18.47
C ALA A 95 1.36 -4.92 -18.11
N ARG A 96 0.64 -4.90 -16.98
CA ARG A 96 -0.05 -3.69 -16.49
C ARG A 96 0.91 -2.58 -16.09
N ILE A 97 2.04 -2.91 -15.47
CA ILE A 97 3.06 -1.92 -15.13
C ILE A 97 3.66 -1.29 -16.39
N ALA A 98 4.03 -2.11 -17.39
CA ALA A 98 4.55 -1.61 -18.65
C ALA A 98 3.54 -0.73 -19.42
N GLU A 99 2.25 -1.08 -19.37
CA GLU A 99 1.16 -0.27 -19.93
C GLU A 99 1.09 1.11 -19.25
N LEU A 100 1.08 1.14 -17.92
CA LEU A 100 1.04 2.38 -17.13
C LEU A 100 2.27 3.25 -17.35
N GLU A 101 3.47 2.66 -17.45
CA GLU A 101 4.71 3.38 -17.76
C GLU A 101 4.66 4.03 -19.15
N ALA A 102 4.11 3.32 -20.15
CA ALA A 102 3.93 3.86 -21.49
C ALA A 102 2.90 5.00 -21.52
N GLU A 103 1.81 4.89 -20.76
CA GLU A 103 0.82 5.96 -20.62
C GLU A 103 1.42 7.20 -19.94
N LEU A 104 2.24 7.02 -18.90
CA LEU A 104 2.93 8.12 -18.22
C LEU A 104 3.91 8.83 -19.16
N ALA A 105 4.71 8.08 -19.92
CA ALA A 105 5.63 8.64 -20.91
C ALA A 105 4.88 9.45 -21.99
N ALA A 106 3.74 8.93 -22.47
CA ALA A 106 2.90 9.64 -23.43
C ALA A 106 2.24 10.89 -22.84
N ALA A 107 1.86 10.88 -21.56
CA ALA A 107 1.31 12.04 -20.87
C ALA A 107 2.37 13.15 -20.70
N LEU A 108 3.59 12.80 -20.31
CA LEU A 108 4.70 13.74 -20.19
C LEU A 108 5.04 14.37 -21.55
N ALA A 109 5.14 13.58 -22.61
CA ALA A 109 5.39 14.10 -23.96
C ALA A 109 4.29 15.06 -24.44
N ARG A 110 3.02 14.82 -24.07
CA ARG A 110 1.91 15.74 -24.36
C ARG A 110 2.01 17.03 -23.55
N ALA A 111 2.45 16.97 -22.30
CA ALA A 111 2.67 18.14 -21.47
C ALA A 111 3.80 19.02 -22.03
N GLU A 112 4.94 18.42 -22.40
CA GLU A 112 6.05 19.15 -23.03
C GLU A 112 5.62 19.78 -24.37
N ALA A 113 4.84 19.07 -25.19
CA ALA A 113 4.31 19.62 -26.43
C ALA A 113 3.35 20.81 -26.20
N ALA A 114 2.53 20.73 -25.15
CA ALA A 114 1.64 21.82 -24.76
C ALA A 114 2.42 23.03 -24.24
N GLU A 115 3.47 22.83 -23.44
CA GLU A 115 4.37 23.89 -22.98
C GLU A 115 5.10 24.57 -24.14
N ALA A 116 5.63 23.78 -25.09
CA ALA A 116 6.27 24.31 -26.28
C ALA A 116 5.31 25.16 -27.13
N GLU A 117 4.04 24.77 -27.20
CA GLU A 117 3.02 25.54 -27.91
C GLU A 117 2.65 26.84 -27.18
N LEU A 118 2.53 26.81 -25.85
CA LEU A 118 2.34 28.02 -25.04
C LEU A 118 3.51 28.99 -25.22
N GLU A 119 4.74 28.49 -25.27
CA GLU A 119 5.92 29.32 -25.50
C GLU A 119 5.92 29.94 -26.90
N ARG A 120 5.52 29.20 -27.94
CA ARG A 120 5.33 29.77 -29.29
C ARG A 120 4.29 30.88 -29.30
N LEU A 121 3.14 30.66 -28.65
CA LEU A 121 2.08 31.66 -28.59
C LEU A 121 2.54 32.92 -27.85
N ARG A 122 3.28 32.78 -26.74
CA ARG A 122 3.88 33.92 -26.03
C ARG A 122 4.83 34.71 -26.92
N SER A 123 5.74 34.02 -27.61
CA SER A 123 6.69 34.67 -28.53
C SER A 123 6.00 35.41 -29.69
N LEU A 124 4.90 34.86 -30.22
CA LEU A 124 4.10 35.54 -31.24
C LEU A 124 3.36 36.77 -30.70
N THR A 125 2.89 36.70 -29.46
CA THR A 125 2.18 37.81 -28.80
C THR A 125 3.12 38.98 -28.53
N ASP A 126 4.33 38.69 -28.03
CA ASP A 126 5.39 39.67 -27.76
C ASP A 126 5.80 40.42 -29.05
N LYS A 127 6.01 39.68 -30.15
CA LYS A 127 6.28 40.27 -31.48
C LYS A 127 5.12 41.08 -32.08
N ALA A 128 3.88 40.80 -31.68
CA ALA A 128 2.72 41.56 -32.15
C ALA A 128 2.50 42.85 -31.36
N THR A 129 3.18 43.01 -30.22
CA THR A 129 3.08 44.19 -29.34
C THR A 129 4.29 45.13 -29.42
N GLU A 130 5.35 44.75 -30.15
CA GLU A 130 6.52 45.58 -30.51
C GLU A 130 6.32 46.29 -31.86
#